data_AF-A0A6M0CDT7-F1
#
_entry.id   AF-A0A6M0CDT7-F1
#
_cell.length_a   1.000
_cell.length_b   1.000
_cell.length_c   1.000
_cell.angle_alpha   90.00
_cell.angle_beta   90.00
_cell.angle_gamma   90.00
#
_symmetry.space_group_name_H-M   'P 1'
#
loop_
_entity.id
_entity.type
_entity.pdbx_description
1 polymer ?
#
loop_
_entity_poly.entity_id
_entity_poly.type
_entity_poly.pdbx_seq_one_letter_code
_entity_poly.pdbx_strand_id
1 'polypeptide(L)'
;MLEAGSLYGDGRLSRSLILVDRPLVFPGDGMLVAIAPDVEALPMLETGVLPGAKVLVLDPQQDSIAQITKAIGESQISSLHLVGHGVPG
;
A
#
# COMPACT_ATOMS: atom_id res chain seq x y z
N MET A 1 -36.90 19.01 -37.92
CA MET A 1 -36.49 18.67 -39.29
C MET A 1 -35.40 17.62 -39.16
N LEU A 2 -35.65 16.42 -39.68
CA LEU A 2 -34.81 15.23 -39.53
C LEU A 2 -33.59 15.34 -40.43
N GLU A 3 -32.41 14.90 -39.97
CA GLU A 3 -31.43 14.23 -40.83
C GLU A 3 -30.79 13.09 -40.06
N ALA A 4 -31.04 11.87 -40.56
CA ALA A 4 -30.53 10.61 -40.05
C ALA A 4 -29.27 10.23 -40.84
N GLY A 5 -28.10 10.37 -40.22
CA GLY A 5 -26.85 9.77 -40.72
C GLY A 5 -26.65 8.39 -40.10
N SER A 6 -26.99 7.35 -40.86
CA SER A 6 -26.73 5.92 -40.61
C SER A 6 -25.21 5.66 -40.51
N LEU A 7 -24.69 5.23 -39.35
CA LEU A 7 -24.36 3.85 -38.95
C LEU A 7 -23.40 3.07 -39.89
N TYR A 8 -22.12 3.17 -39.57
CA TYR A 8 -21.08 2.13 -39.73
C TYR A 8 -20.06 2.44 -38.63
N GLY A 9 -19.83 1.67 -37.56
CA GLY A 9 -19.97 0.24 -37.37
C GLY A 9 -18.61 -0.28 -36.88
N ASP A 10 -18.22 0.02 -35.64
CA ASP A 10 -17.37 -0.88 -34.86
C ASP A 10 -17.64 -0.64 -33.38
N GLY A 11 -18.34 -1.59 -32.77
CA GLY A 11 -18.63 -1.58 -31.36
C GLY A 11 -17.40 -1.99 -30.59
N ARG A 12 -17.04 -1.23 -29.55
CA ARG A 12 -16.91 -1.80 -28.21
C ARG A 12 -16.57 -0.77 -27.16
N LEU A 13 -17.49 -0.73 -26.19
CA LEU A 13 -17.34 -0.32 -24.80
C LEU A 13 -17.26 1.19 -24.53
N SER A 14 -18.44 1.80 -24.47
CA SER A 14 -18.76 2.80 -23.45
C SER A 14 -18.47 2.19 -22.07
N ARG A 15 -17.22 2.25 -21.60
CA ARG A 15 -16.94 2.12 -20.17
C ARG A 15 -17.31 3.46 -19.56
N SER A 16 -18.55 3.54 -19.08
CA SER A 16 -18.98 4.54 -18.12
C SER A 16 -17.94 4.57 -17.00
N LEU A 17 -17.10 5.60 -16.97
CA LEU A 17 -16.34 5.95 -15.78
C LEU A 17 -17.38 6.36 -14.73
N ILE A 18 -17.88 5.38 -13.99
CA ILE A 18 -18.56 5.66 -12.73
C ILE A 18 -17.44 6.16 -11.81
N LEU A 19 -17.25 7.47 -11.79
CA LEU A 19 -16.44 8.13 -10.78
C LEU A 19 -17.14 7.86 -9.44
N VAL A 20 -16.76 6.75 -8.81
CA VAL A 20 -17.15 6.48 -7.43
C VAL A 20 -16.46 7.55 -6.58
N ASP A 21 -17.22 8.58 -6.21
CA ASP A 21 -16.85 9.59 -5.20
C ASP A 21 -16.79 8.94 -3.81
N ARG A 22 -16.02 7.85 -3.68
CA ARG A 22 -15.70 7.25 -2.40
C ARG A 22 -14.20 7.36 -2.23
N PRO A 23 -13.73 7.89 -1.08
CA PRO A 23 -12.31 7.85 -0.79
C PRO A 23 -11.86 6.39 -0.89
N LEU A 24 -10.83 6.14 -1.69
CA LEU A 24 -10.19 4.84 -1.77
C LEU A 24 -9.50 4.60 -0.42
N VAL A 25 -10.21 3.95 0.50
CA VAL A 25 -9.64 3.46 1.74
C VAL A 25 -9.07 2.09 1.45
N PHE A 26 -7.76 1.95 1.58
CA PHE A 26 -7.11 0.68 1.43
C PHE A 26 -7.08 -0.05 2.79
N PRO A 27 -7.15 -1.39 2.80
CA PRO A 27 -7.12 -2.17 4.04
C PRO A 27 -5.84 -1.97 4.87
N GLY A 28 -4.76 -1.51 4.25
CA GLY A 28 -3.51 -1.18 4.94
C GLY A 28 -3.38 0.28 5.39
N ASP A 29 -4.38 1.15 5.15
CA ASP A 29 -4.31 2.54 5.59
C ASP A 29 -4.09 2.65 7.11
N GLY A 30 -3.08 3.42 7.50
CA GLY A 30 -2.67 3.57 8.90
C GLY A 30 -1.88 2.38 9.47
N MET A 31 -1.48 1.40 8.65
CA MET A 31 -0.61 0.31 9.07
C MET A 31 0.85 0.62 8.75
N LEU A 32 1.75 0.40 9.73
CA LEU A 32 3.20 0.41 9.56
C LEU A 32 3.73 -1.01 9.69
N VAL A 33 4.41 -1.50 8.65
CA VAL A 33 5.13 -2.77 8.68
C VAL A 33 6.62 -2.47 8.80
N ALA A 34 7.20 -2.74 9.97
CA ALA A 34 8.62 -2.57 10.22
C ALA A 34 9.33 -3.92 10.11
N ILE A 35 10.30 -4.01 9.19
CA ILE A 35 11.01 -5.23 8.82
C ILE A 35 12.44 -5.14 9.36
N ALA A 36 12.84 -6.13 10.15
CA ALA A 36 14.19 -6.23 10.69
C ALA A 36 15.20 -6.50 9.57
N PRO A 37 16.44 -6.01 9.71
CA PRO A 37 17.45 -6.04 8.65
C PRO A 37 17.96 -7.45 8.33
N ASP A 38 17.81 -8.38 9.29
CA ASP A 38 18.14 -9.79 9.15
C ASP A 38 17.13 -10.58 8.30
N VAL A 39 15.97 -9.98 7.99
CA VAL A 39 14.90 -10.68 7.25
C VAL A 39 15.26 -10.82 5.78
N GLU A 40 15.48 -12.06 5.37
CA GLU A 40 15.66 -12.41 3.96
C GLU A 40 14.32 -12.31 3.19
N ALA A 41 14.40 -12.16 1.86
CA ALA A 41 13.23 -12.10 0.96
C ALA A 41 12.29 -10.87 1.10
N LEU A 42 12.87 -9.69 1.34
CA LEU A 42 12.19 -8.39 1.25
C LEU A 42 11.21 -8.24 0.06
N PRO A 43 11.56 -8.63 -1.19
CA PRO A 43 10.64 -8.50 -2.32
C PRO A 43 9.35 -9.32 -2.16
N MET A 44 9.38 -10.47 -1.49
CA MET A 44 8.17 -11.25 -1.21
C MET A 44 7.32 -10.59 -0.12
N LEU A 45 7.95 -9.99 0.87
CA LEU A 45 7.23 -9.29 1.95
C LEU A 45 6.55 -8.03 1.43
N GLU A 46 7.22 -7.28 0.56
CA GLU A 46 6.63 -6.11 -0.11
C GLU A 46 5.40 -6.49 -0.94
N THR A 47 5.42 -7.64 -1.63
CA THR A 47 4.26 -8.14 -2.39
C THR A 47 3.11 -8.66 -1.54
N GLY A 48 3.38 -9.02 -0.27
CA GLY A 48 2.39 -9.51 0.69
C GLY A 48 1.80 -8.43 1.59
N VAL A 49 2.37 -7.22 1.58
CA VAL A 49 1.89 -6.10 2.38
C VAL A 49 0.56 -5.60 1.80
N LEU A 50 -0.41 -5.35 2.69
CA LEU A 50 -1.70 -4.81 2.29
C LEU A 50 -1.53 -3.48 1.54
N PRO A 51 -2.26 -3.25 0.45
CA PRO A 51 -2.22 -1.96 -0.22
C PRO A 51 -2.56 -0.83 0.78
N GLY A 52 -1.85 0.29 0.67
CA GLY A 52 -1.96 1.43 1.59
C GLY A 52 -1.11 1.33 2.87
N ALA A 53 -0.56 0.16 3.21
CA ALA A 53 0.35 0.05 4.35
C ALA A 53 1.73 0.62 4.03
N LYS A 54 2.32 1.27 5.04
CA LYS A 54 3.66 1.84 4.97
C LYS A 54 4.68 0.79 5.37
N VAL A 55 5.67 0.54 4.52
CA VAL A 55 6.77 -0.39 4.81
C VAL A 55 8.00 0.40 5.26
N LEU A 56 8.60 -0.01 6.37
CA LEU A 56 9.87 0.50 6.89
C LEU A 56 10.84 -0.67 7.02
N VAL A 57 11.90 -0.67 6.22
CA VAL A 57 13.03 -1.57 6.41
C VAL A 57 14.00 -0.91 7.39
N LEU A 58 14.26 -1.58 8.51
CA LEU A 58 15.12 -1.04 9.56
C LEU A 58 16.59 -1.08 9.15
N ASP A 59 17.32 -0.01 9.45
CA ASP A 59 18.77 0.02 9.29
C ASP A 59 19.43 -0.61 10.52
N PRO A 60 20.28 -1.66 10.37
CA PRO A 60 20.95 -2.33 11.48
C PRO A 60 21.99 -1.44 12.19
N GLN A 61 22.45 -0.35 11.56
CA GLN A 61 23.42 0.57 12.12
C GLN A 61 22.79 1.68 12.96
N GLN A 62 21.46 1.74 12.99
CA GLN A 62 20.69 2.77 13.69
C GLN A 62 19.77 2.14 14.73
N ASP A 63 19.38 2.92 15.75
CA ASP A 63 18.45 2.45 16.77
C ASP A 63 17.07 2.16 16.14
N SER A 64 16.64 0.90 16.21
CA SER A 64 15.38 0.44 15.62
C SER A 64 14.15 1.12 16.23
N ILE A 65 14.17 1.39 17.54
CA ILE A 65 13.04 2.02 18.25
C ILE A 65 12.92 3.48 17.82
N ALA A 66 14.03 4.20 17.69
CA ALA A 66 14.04 5.56 17.21
C ALA A 66 13.52 5.67 15.78
N GLN A 67 13.93 4.74 14.89
CA GLN A 67 13.44 4.67 13.51
C GLN A 67 11.93 4.44 13.44
N ILE A 68 11.42 3.46 14.20
CA ILE A 68 9.97 3.16 14.26
C ILE A 68 9.21 4.35 14.84
N THR A 69 9.70 4.94 15.93
CA THR A 69 9.07 6.09 16.60
C THR A 69 8.97 7.28 15.66
N LYS A 70 10.02 7.56 14.89
CA LYS A 70 10.00 8.60 13.85
C LYS A 70 8.95 8.29 12.78
N ALA A 71 8.92 7.06 12.27
CA ALA A 71 7.96 6.66 11.23
C ALA A 71 6.49 6.75 11.70
N ILE A 72 6.23 6.46 12.97
CA ILE A 72 4.93 6.66 13.62
C ILE A 72 4.62 8.15 13.80
N GLY A 73 5.60 8.99 14.13
CA GLY A 73 5.39 10.43 14.29
C GLY A 73 5.08 11.17 12.98
N GLU A 74 5.59 10.67 11.85
CA GLU A 74 5.43 11.27 10.52
C GLU A 74 4.12 10.87 9.82
N SER A 75 3.34 9.95 10.37
CA SER A 75 2.16 9.39 9.70
C SER A 75 1.10 8.99 10.71
N GLN A 76 -0.18 9.07 10.35
CA GLN A 76 -1.26 8.66 11.25
C GLN A 76 -1.36 7.12 11.27
N ILE A 77 -0.47 6.49 12.03
CA ILE A 77 -0.39 5.03 12.18
C ILE A 77 -1.28 4.57 13.34
N SER A 78 -2.15 3.61 13.08
CA SER A 78 -3.04 2.95 14.06
C SER A 78 -2.60 1.53 14.38
N SER A 79 -1.74 0.93 13.55
CA SER A 79 -1.24 -0.44 13.71
C SER A 79 0.25 -0.53 13.36
N LEU A 80 1.01 -1.26 14.17
CA LEU A 80 2.41 -1.59 13.92
C LEU A 80 2.56 -3.11 13.82
N HIS A 81 3.13 -3.59 12.73
CA HIS A 81 3.50 -4.99 12.53
C HIS A 81 5.03 -5.09 12.43
N LEU A 82 5.64 -5.81 13.35
CA LEU A 82 7.07 -6.07 13.37
C LEU A 82 7.36 -7.43 12.75
N VAL A 83 8.21 -7.47 11.73
CA VAL A 83 8.68 -8.68 11.06
C VAL A 83 10.16 -8.83 11.33
N GLY A 84 10.58 -9.95 11.91
CA GLY A 84 11.99 -10.19 12.23
C GLY A 84 12.27 -11.66 12.50
N HIS A 85 13.54 -12.07 12.42
CA HIS A 85 13.93 -13.35 12.98
C HIS A 85 14.01 -13.20 14.51
N GLY A 86 13.07 -13.85 15.22
CA GLY A 86 13.13 -13.90 16.66
C GLY A 86 14.41 -14.59 17.10
N VAL A 87 15.38 -13.83 17.59
CA VAL A 87 16.52 -14.40 18.33
C VAL A 87 16.09 -14.58 19.78
N PRO A 88 16.24 -15.79 20.36
CA PRO A 88 16.06 -15.95 21.79
C PRO A 88 17.07 -15.06 22.52
N GLY A 89 16.57 -14.23 23.43
CA GLY A 89 17.37 -13.36 24.30
C GLY A 89 17.99 -14.12 25.47
#